data_AF-A0A519JQG4-F1
#
_entry.id   AF-A0A519JQG4-F1
#
_cell.length_a   1.000
_cell.length_b   1.000
_cell.length_c   1.000
_cell.angle_alpha   90.00
_cell.angle_beta   90.00
_cell.angle_gamma   90.00
#
_symmetry.space_group_name_H-M   'P 1'
#
loop_
_entity.id
_entity.type
_entity.pdbx_description
1 polymer ?
#
loop_
_entity_poly.entity_id
_entity_poly.type
_entity_poly.pdbx_seq_one_letter_code
_entity_poly.pdbx_strand_id
1 'polypeptide(L)' 'MPLMKFKPTSPGRRSAVRVVTPDLHKGAPHAPLLEPQSKSGGRNHHGRITTR' A
#
# COMPACT_ATOMS: atom_id res chain seq x y z
N MET A 1 -11.67 -6.32 -10.57
CA MET A 1 -11.49 -5.36 -9.46
C MET A 1 -12.12 -4.02 -9.85
N PRO A 2 -13.17 -3.56 -9.16
CA PRO A 2 -13.76 -2.26 -9.43
C PRO A 2 -12.84 -1.09 -9.03
N LEU A 3 -12.82 -0.04 -9.85
CA LEU A 3 -12.13 1.22 -9.57
C LEU A 3 -13.13 2.24 -9.02
N MET A 4 -12.81 2.83 -7.87
CA MET A 4 -13.59 3.91 -7.24
C MET A 4 -12.88 5.24 -7.47
N LYS A 5 -13.59 6.20 -8.08
CA LYS A 5 -13.18 7.61 -8.16
C LYS A 5 -13.57 8.35 -6.89
N PHE A 6 -12.68 9.17 -6.33
CA PHE A 6 -12.99 9.97 -5.15
C PHE A 6 -13.83 11.21 -5.50
N LYS A 7 -14.63 11.69 -4.55
CA LYS A 7 -15.20 13.04 -4.64
C LYS A 7 -14.06 14.08 -4.54
N PRO A 8 -14.07 15.16 -5.33
CA PRO A 8 -12.99 16.15 -5.37
C PRO A 8 -13.07 17.14 -4.19
N THR A 9 -12.94 16.64 -2.95
CA THR A 9 -13.02 17.47 -1.73
C THR A 9 -11.71 18.19 -1.38
N SER A 10 -10.60 17.85 -2.05
CA SER A 10 -9.30 18.51 -1.91
C SER A 10 -8.48 18.37 -3.21
N PRO A 11 -7.47 19.23 -3.45
CA PRO A 11 -6.69 19.20 -4.70
C PRO A 11 -6.06 17.84 -5.01
N GLY A 12 -5.47 17.17 -4.02
CA GLY A 12 -4.84 15.86 -4.20
C GLY A 12 -5.81 14.72 -4.48
N ARG A 13 -7.11 14.88 -4.19
CA ARG A 13 -8.12 13.83 -4.41
C ARG A 13 -8.77 13.89 -5.79
N ARG A 14 -8.61 14.96 -6.56
CA ARG A 14 -9.37 15.19 -7.81
C ARG A 14 -9.15 14.11 -8.87
N SER A 15 -7.90 13.67 -9.03
CA SER A 15 -7.52 12.63 -10.01
C SER A 15 -7.22 11.28 -9.34
N ALA A 16 -7.44 11.16 -8.03
CA ALA A 16 -7.15 9.95 -7.31
C ALA A 16 -8.19 8.86 -7.63
N VAL A 17 -7.69 7.64 -7.82
CA VAL A 17 -8.50 6.44 -8.03
C VAL A 17 -8.01 5.36 -7.07
N ARG A 18 -8.93 4.63 -6.46
CA ARG A 18 -8.62 3.51 -5.58
C ARG A 18 -9.21 2.22 -6.12
N VAL A 19 -8.44 1.14 -6.04
CA VAL A 19 -8.92 -0.22 -6.28
C VAL A 19 -9.73 -0.67 -5.07
N VAL A 20 -10.96 -1.14 -5.29
CA VAL A 20 -11.83 -1.67 -4.23
C VAL A 20 -12.05 -3.16 -4.48
N THR A 21 -11.96 -3.97 -3.43
CA THR A 21 -12.20 -5.41 -3.46
C THR A 21 -13.30 -5.75 -2.44
N PRO A 22 -14.59 -5.71 -2.85
CA PRO A 22 -15.72 -5.90 -1.94
C PRO A 22 -15.72 -7.27 -1.24
N ASP A 23 -15.28 -8.29 -1.97
CA ASP A 23 -15.32 -9.69 -1.53
C ASP A 23 -14.10 -10.08 -0.67
N LEU A 24 -13.14 -9.16 -0.48
CA LEU A 24 -11.94 -9.44 0.30
C LEU A 24 -12.27 -9.43 1.79
N HIS A 25 -11.85 -10.47 2.51
CA HIS A 25 -11.97 -10.58 3.95
C HIS A 25 -11.30 -9.38 4.66
N LYS A 26 -12.04 -8.75 5.58
CA LYS A 26 -11.63 -7.49 6.25
C LYS A 26 -10.96 -7.70 7.62
N GLY A 27 -10.89 -8.94 8.10
CA GLY A 27 -10.26 -9.27 9.39
C GLY A 27 -8.74 -9.35 9.31
N ALA A 28 -8.11 -9.79 10.40
CA ALA A 28 -6.68 -9.99 10.45
C ALA A 28 -6.22 -11.11 9.50
N PRO A 29 -4.99 -11.01 8.96
CA PRO A 29 -4.37 -12.11 8.22
C PRO A 29 -4.12 -13.33 9.13
N HIS A 30 -3.99 -14.50 8.52
CA HIS A 30 -3.72 -15.74 9.24
C HIS A 30 -2.29 -15.75 9.80
N ALA A 31 -2.16 -15.55 11.12
CA ALA A 31 -0.87 -15.32 11.79
C ALA A 31 0.24 -16.36 11.54
N PRO A 32 -0.04 -17.69 11.48
CA PRO A 32 0.99 -18.70 11.22
C PRO A 32 1.65 -18.62 9.83
N LEU A 33 1.04 -17.91 8.88
CA LEU A 33 1.56 -17.73 7.52
C LEU A 33 2.24 -16.37 7.31
N LEU A 34 2.59 -15.66 8.40
CA LEU A 34 3.20 -14.34 8.35
C LEU A 34 4.65 -14.37 8.81
N GLU A 35 5.45 -13.51 8.20
CA GLU A 35 6.84 -13.24 8.57
C GLU A 35 7.07 -11.72 8.70
N PRO A 36 8.00 -11.29 9.58
CA PRO A 36 8.34 -9.87 9.70
C PRO A 36 9.07 -9.37 8.45
N GLN A 37 8.56 -8.30 7.85
CA GLN A 37 9.20 -7.65 6.71
C GLN A 37 9.76 -6.27 7.13
N SER A 38 11.08 -6.18 7.28
CA SER A 38 11.76 -4.92 7.58
C SER A 38 11.88 -4.03 6.34
N LYS A 39 11.69 -2.72 6.51
CA LYS A 39 11.81 -1.75 5.41
C LYS A 39 13.28 -1.34 5.25
N SER A 40 13.82 -1.43 4.04
CA SER A 40 15.18 -0.99 3.73
C SER A 40 15.32 0.52 3.52
N GLY A 41 14.21 1.23 3.26
CA GLY A 41 14.23 2.67 2.97
C GLY A 41 15.08 3.05 1.75
N GLY A 42 15.28 2.11 0.82
CA GLY A 42 16.13 2.30 -0.37
C GLY A 42 17.64 2.25 -0.08
N ARG A 43 18.04 1.73 1.08
CA ARG A 43 19.46 1.56 1.47
C ARG A 43 19.91 0.12 1.31
N ASN A 44 21.18 -0.06 0.96
CA ASN A 44 21.82 -1.37 0.93
C ASN A 44 22.46 -1.75 2.28
N HIS A 45 23.10 -2.92 2.34
CA HIS A 45 23.78 -3.43 3.54
C HIS A 45 24.97 -2.57 4.02
N HIS A 46 25.50 -1.70 3.17
CA HIS A 46 26.53 -0.71 3.56
C HIS A 46 25.91 0.60 4.09
N GLY A 47 24.59 0.67 4.24
CA GLY A 47 23.88 1.88 4.67
C GLY A 47 23.88 2.99 3.62
N ARG A 48 24.21 2.71 2.35
CA ARG A 48 24.18 3.69 1.26
C ARG A 48 22.84 3.65 0.53
N ILE A 49 22.36 4.81 0.08
CA ILE A 49 21.15 4.91 -0.75
C ILE A 49 21.47 4.36 -2.14
N THR A 50 20.74 3.33 -2.55
CA THR A 50 20.87 2.71 -3.88
C THR A 50 19.65 2.94 -4.77
N THR A 51 18.52 3.35 -4.21
CA THR A 51 17.29 3.72 -4.93
C THR A 51 16.68 4.97 -4.31
N ARG A 52 16.28 5.94 -5.14
CA ARG A 52 15.69 7.23 -4.72
C ARG A 52 14.23 7.32 -5.13
#